data_AF-A0A256HQ51-F1
#
_entry.id   AF-A0A256HQ51-F1
#
_cell.length_a   1.000
_cell.length_b   1.000
_cell.length_c   1.000
_cell.angle_alpha   90.00
_cell.angle_beta   90.00
_cell.angle_gamma   90.00
#
_symmetry.space_group_name_H-M   'P 1'
#
loop_
_entity.id
_entity.type
_entity.pdbx_description
1 polymer ?
#
loop_
_entity_poly.entity_id
_entity_poly.type
_entity_poly.pdbx_seq_one_letter_code
_entity_poly.pdbx_strand_id
1 'polypeptide(L)'
;MREASTATAETTAALETFIETATDALASLGANETTLSEVEAAGDDLVKTVTTQQDRLEELETRVDTLESELKTERETRAKEAAEDRKRLSDLEACVDDDTETADSQPDVETPSDASTLGVEPPQTPLEDVMRVPEHLVEESLTANQQRARFIAKDAHEYTQQVPAGRAIKSSALRRVLAAGEDATIYTETVSRVIDFLDELGQEAVKIRESQQGERVVVFTDAFVKRVVAYQNHRQRNTVVTEGGVTG
;
A
#
# COMPACT_ATOMS: atom_id res chain seq x y z
N MET A 1 2.12 -17.56 25.86
CA MET A 1 0.98 -17.06 26.66
C MET A 1 1.14 -17.18 28.17
N ARG A 2 0.97 -18.35 28.82
CA ARG A 2 1.03 -18.41 30.30
C ARG A 2 2.38 -17.99 30.87
N GLU A 3 3.48 -18.36 30.21
CA GLU A 3 4.86 -18.10 30.69
C GLU A 3 5.29 -16.62 30.59
N ALA A 4 4.86 -15.87 29.57
CA ALA A 4 5.24 -14.45 29.43
C ALA A 4 4.45 -13.56 30.42
N SER A 5 3.14 -13.80 30.54
CA SER A 5 2.30 -13.09 31.52
C SER A 5 2.70 -13.43 32.97
N THR A 6 3.08 -14.68 33.25
CA THR A 6 3.62 -15.06 34.58
C THR A 6 5.01 -14.47 34.85
N ALA A 7 5.93 -14.48 33.88
CA ALA A 7 7.24 -13.87 34.05
C ALA A 7 7.14 -12.34 34.34
N THR A 8 6.17 -11.67 33.72
CA THR A 8 5.97 -10.23 33.92
C THR A 8 5.33 -9.93 35.27
N ALA A 9 4.34 -10.74 35.69
CA ALA A 9 3.77 -10.67 37.04
C ALA A 9 4.82 -10.93 38.14
N GLU A 10 5.71 -11.92 37.93
CA GLU A 10 6.85 -12.18 38.81
C GLU A 10 7.83 -11.00 38.85
N THR A 11 8.04 -10.33 37.72
CA THR A 11 8.90 -9.15 37.63
C THR A 11 8.31 -7.96 38.39
N THR A 12 7.01 -7.72 38.29
CA THR A 12 6.31 -6.67 39.04
C THR A 12 6.36 -6.93 40.55
N ALA A 13 6.10 -8.17 40.98
CA ALA A 13 6.20 -8.54 42.39
C ALA A 13 7.64 -8.41 42.93
N ALA A 14 8.65 -8.77 42.12
CA ALA A 14 10.06 -8.59 42.48
C ALA A 14 10.45 -7.10 42.58
N LEU A 15 9.90 -6.25 41.72
CA LEU A 15 10.09 -4.80 41.76
C LEU A 15 9.49 -4.18 43.04
N GLU A 16 8.25 -4.53 43.38
CA GLU A 16 7.60 -4.08 44.62
C GLU A 16 8.41 -4.48 45.86
N THR A 17 8.85 -5.74 45.91
CA THR A 17 9.71 -6.25 47.00
C THR A 17 11.05 -5.50 47.07
N PHE A 18 11.64 -5.18 45.91
CA PHE A 18 12.89 -4.43 45.84
C PHE A 18 12.73 -3.00 46.34
N ILE A 19 11.64 -2.33 45.96
CA ILE A 19 11.32 -0.96 46.41
C ILE A 19 11.16 -0.95 47.93
N GLU A 20 10.37 -1.86 48.49
CA GLU A 20 10.18 -1.99 49.94
C GLU A 20 11.52 -2.21 50.66
N THR A 21 12.33 -3.16 50.17
CA THR A 21 13.65 -3.46 50.76
C THR A 21 14.62 -2.27 50.66
N ALA A 22 14.60 -1.54 49.55
CA ALA A 22 15.45 -0.37 49.33
C ALA A 22 15.06 0.79 50.24
N THR A 23 13.75 1.05 50.38
CA THR A 23 13.21 2.08 51.28
C THR A 23 13.54 1.75 52.74
N ASP A 24 13.35 0.50 53.17
CA ASP A 24 13.72 0.04 54.52
C ASP A 24 15.22 0.19 54.80
N ALA A 25 16.06 -0.18 53.84
CA ALA A 25 17.51 -0.04 53.95
C ALA A 25 17.92 1.44 54.09
N LEU A 26 17.33 2.33 53.28
CA LEU A 26 17.57 3.77 53.36
C LEU A 26 17.11 4.36 54.71
N ALA A 27 15.96 3.91 55.22
CA ALA A 27 15.46 4.33 56.52
C ALA A 27 16.43 3.91 57.64
N SER A 28 16.97 2.69 57.58
CA SER A 28 17.96 2.18 58.56
C SER A 28 19.29 2.97 58.55
N LEU A 29 19.65 3.57 57.41
CA LEU A 29 20.83 4.42 57.24
C LEU A 29 20.59 5.88 57.64
N GLY A 30 19.38 6.23 58.09
CA GLY A 30 19.02 7.58 58.50
C GLY A 30 18.80 8.54 57.32
N ALA A 31 18.38 8.03 56.17
CA ALA A 31 17.89 8.88 55.09
C ALA A 31 16.73 9.77 55.58
N ASN A 32 16.64 11.00 55.07
CA ASN A 32 15.54 11.89 55.43
C ASN A 32 14.23 11.44 54.73
N GLU A 33 13.10 11.89 55.27
CA GLU A 33 11.77 11.53 54.79
C GLU A 33 11.54 11.95 53.32
N THR A 34 12.16 13.03 52.86
CA THR A 34 12.12 13.47 51.47
C THR A 34 12.75 12.43 50.53
N THR A 35 13.94 11.91 50.87
CA THR A 35 14.62 10.89 50.06
C THR A 35 13.86 9.57 50.04
N LEU A 36 13.24 9.17 51.16
CA LEU A 36 12.41 7.97 51.20
C LEU A 36 11.17 8.12 50.31
N SER A 37 10.49 9.25 50.39
CA SER A 37 9.30 9.54 49.57
C SER A 37 9.63 9.64 48.08
N GLU A 38 10.78 10.21 47.71
CA GLU A 38 11.23 10.24 46.31
C GLU A 38 11.51 8.84 45.75
N VAL A 39 12.10 7.94 46.55
CA VAL A 39 12.39 6.57 46.14
C VAL A 39 11.13 5.73 46.02
N GLU A 40 10.20 5.83 46.96
CA GLU A 40 8.87 5.19 46.86
C GLU A 40 8.12 5.69 45.63
N ALA A 41 8.05 7.01 45.41
CA ALA A 41 7.35 7.57 44.26
C ALA A 41 7.97 7.12 42.93
N ALA A 42 9.31 7.09 42.82
CA ALA A 42 10.00 6.59 41.65
C ALA A 42 9.75 5.08 41.44
N GLY A 43 9.68 4.31 42.53
CA GLY A 43 9.33 2.89 42.53
C GLY A 43 7.92 2.65 42.00
N ASP A 44 6.94 3.37 42.54
CA ASP A 44 5.53 3.30 42.12
C ASP A 44 5.36 3.63 40.63
N ASP A 45 6.05 4.66 40.15
CA ASP A 45 6.00 5.05 38.74
C ASP A 45 6.64 4.00 37.82
N LEU A 46 7.70 3.33 38.28
CA LEU A 46 8.30 2.21 37.56
C LEU A 46 7.36 1.01 37.50
N VAL A 47 6.72 0.65 38.62
CA VAL A 47 5.71 -0.42 38.68
C VAL A 47 4.55 -0.13 37.73
N LYS A 48 3.99 1.09 37.75
CA LYS A 48 2.94 1.51 36.81
C LYS A 48 3.37 1.41 35.35
N THR A 49 4.63 1.75 35.05
CA THR A 49 5.15 1.70 33.69
C THR A 49 5.26 0.26 33.21
N VAL A 50 5.77 -0.64 34.05
CA VAL A 50 5.90 -2.06 33.74
C VAL A 50 4.54 -2.72 33.54
N THR A 51 3.56 -2.44 34.40
CA THR A 51 2.20 -2.97 34.24
C THR A 51 1.51 -2.43 32.99
N THR A 52 1.65 -1.14 32.70
CA THR A 52 1.11 -0.56 31.45
C THR A 52 1.74 -1.18 30.20
N GLN A 53 3.05 -1.45 30.24
CA GLN A 53 3.74 -2.12 29.14
C GLN A 53 3.29 -3.58 28.99
N GLN A 54 3.03 -4.26 30.10
CA GLN A 54 2.48 -5.61 30.09
C GLN A 54 1.11 -5.63 29.40
N ASP A 55 0.18 -4.78 29.81
CA ASP A 55 -1.16 -4.70 29.23
C ASP A 55 -1.11 -4.47 27.72
N ARG A 56 -0.21 -3.57 27.28
CA ARG A 56 0.00 -3.27 25.86
C ARG A 56 0.59 -4.45 25.09
N LEU A 57 1.49 -5.23 25.70
CA LEU A 57 2.05 -6.42 25.08
C LEU A 57 0.98 -7.51 24.92
N GLU A 58 0.14 -7.72 25.93
CA GLU A 58 -0.97 -8.68 25.87
C GLU A 58 -2.01 -8.28 24.80
N GLU A 59 -2.32 -6.99 24.66
CA GLU A 59 -3.16 -6.46 23.58
C GLU A 59 -2.53 -6.70 22.19
N LEU A 60 -1.23 -6.39 22.05
CA LEU A 60 -0.51 -6.57 20.79
C LEU A 60 -0.43 -8.05 20.38
N GLU A 61 -0.17 -8.96 21.31
CA GLU A 61 -0.12 -10.40 21.06
C GLU A 61 -1.51 -10.90 20.60
N THR A 62 -2.58 -10.52 21.30
CA THR A 62 -3.95 -10.86 20.90
C THR A 62 -4.28 -10.37 19.48
N ARG A 63 -3.81 -9.17 19.14
CA ARG A 63 -3.99 -8.60 17.80
C ARG A 63 -3.18 -9.36 16.75
N VAL A 64 -1.95 -9.78 17.08
CA VAL A 64 -1.12 -10.61 16.18
C VAL A 64 -1.82 -11.94 15.92
N ASP A 65 -2.28 -12.65 16.95
CA ASP A 65 -2.99 -13.93 16.81
C ASP A 65 -4.24 -13.79 15.93
N THR A 66 -4.99 -12.69 16.13
CA THR A 66 -6.19 -12.40 15.32
C THR A 66 -5.83 -12.17 13.86
N LEU A 67 -4.82 -11.33 13.58
CA LEU A 67 -4.37 -11.04 12.22
C LEU A 67 -3.80 -12.27 11.52
N GLU A 68 -3.06 -13.12 12.22
CA GLU A 68 -2.54 -14.38 11.67
C GLU A 68 -3.68 -15.33 11.30
N SER A 69 -4.72 -15.41 12.14
CA SER A 69 -5.92 -16.19 11.86
C SER A 69 -6.67 -15.68 10.63
N GLU A 70 -6.91 -14.37 10.56
CA GLU A 70 -7.56 -13.73 9.39
C GLU A 70 -6.77 -13.99 8.10
N LEU A 71 -5.44 -13.81 8.15
CA LEU A 71 -4.56 -14.02 7.01
C LEU A 71 -4.59 -15.48 6.54
N LYS A 72 -4.62 -16.44 7.47
CA LYS A 72 -4.78 -17.86 7.14
C LYS A 72 -6.13 -18.11 6.44
N THR A 73 -7.23 -17.58 6.96
CA THR A 73 -8.56 -17.71 6.36
C THR A 73 -8.62 -17.09 4.96
N GLU A 74 -8.00 -15.92 4.76
CA GLU A 74 -7.93 -15.26 3.45
C GLU A 74 -7.15 -16.13 2.44
N ARG A 75 -6.01 -16.68 2.84
CA ARG A 75 -5.22 -17.59 1.99
C ARG A 75 -6.00 -18.84 1.61
N GLU A 76 -6.75 -19.43 2.54
CA GLU A 76 -7.60 -20.59 2.28
C GLU A 76 -8.74 -20.23 1.31
N THR A 77 -9.38 -19.08 1.52
CA THR A 77 -10.45 -18.57 0.65
C THR A 77 -9.93 -18.35 -0.77
N ARG A 78 -8.81 -17.63 -0.93
CA ARG A 78 -8.22 -17.42 -2.26
C ARG A 78 -7.76 -18.70 -2.93
N ALA A 79 -7.21 -19.65 -2.19
CA ALA A 79 -6.83 -20.94 -2.75
C ALA A 79 -8.06 -21.70 -3.28
N LYS A 80 -9.19 -21.60 -2.57
CA LYS A 80 -10.47 -22.19 -2.98
C LYS A 80 -11.04 -21.48 -4.21
N GLU A 81 -11.14 -20.15 -4.19
CA GLU A 81 -11.62 -19.35 -5.33
C GLU A 81 -10.76 -19.60 -6.56
N ALA A 82 -9.43 -19.57 -6.45
CA ALA A 82 -8.53 -19.85 -7.56
C ALA A 82 -8.65 -21.29 -8.09
N ALA A 83 -9.09 -22.25 -7.28
CA ALA A 83 -9.40 -23.61 -7.74
C ALA A 83 -10.75 -23.67 -8.46
N GLU A 84 -11.76 -22.98 -7.96
CA GLU A 84 -13.08 -22.87 -8.59
C GLU A 84 -13.01 -22.14 -9.93
N ASP A 85 -12.26 -21.06 -10.01
CA ASP A 85 -12.06 -20.30 -11.25
C ASP A 85 -11.30 -21.11 -12.29
N ARG A 86 -10.23 -21.82 -11.90
CA ARG A 86 -9.52 -22.74 -12.80
C ARG A 86 -10.44 -23.84 -13.33
N LYS A 87 -11.34 -24.36 -12.49
CA LYS A 87 -12.33 -25.34 -12.93
C LYS A 87 -13.31 -24.74 -13.94
N ARG A 88 -13.88 -23.57 -13.65
CA ARG A 88 -14.80 -22.87 -14.57
C ARG A 88 -14.14 -22.55 -15.91
N LEU A 89 -12.88 -22.11 -15.87
CA LEU A 89 -12.10 -21.82 -17.07
C LEU A 89 -11.89 -23.09 -17.90
N SER A 90 -11.50 -24.20 -17.26
CA SER A 90 -11.37 -25.50 -17.94
C SER A 90 -12.70 -26.02 -18.50
N ASP A 91 -13.81 -25.84 -17.78
CA ASP A 91 -15.14 -26.24 -18.25
C ASP A 91 -15.58 -25.38 -19.46
N LEU A 92 -15.27 -24.09 -19.46
CA LEU A 92 -15.51 -23.19 -20.59
C LEU A 92 -14.62 -23.51 -21.80
N GLU A 93 -13.34 -23.77 -21.59
CA GLU A 93 -12.41 -24.19 -22.64
C GLU A 93 -12.90 -25.48 -23.31
N ALA A 94 -13.33 -26.47 -22.53
CA ALA A 94 -13.90 -27.72 -23.07
C ALA A 94 -15.20 -27.48 -23.86
N CYS A 95 -16.06 -26.56 -23.44
CA CYS A 95 -17.29 -26.20 -24.16
C CYS A 95 -16.98 -25.49 -25.49
N VAL A 96 -15.98 -24.60 -25.50
CA VAL A 96 -15.53 -23.92 -26.72
C VAL A 96 -14.92 -24.91 -27.70
N ASP A 97 -14.12 -25.86 -27.24
CA ASP A 97 -13.55 -26.91 -28.09
C ASP A 97 -14.65 -27.79 -28.73
N ASP A 98 -15.68 -28.17 -27.98
CA ASP A 98 -16.82 -28.97 -28.49
C ASP A 98 -17.68 -28.20 -29.53
N ASP A 99 -17.87 -26.89 -29.31
CA ASP A 99 -18.54 -25.99 -30.28
C ASP A 99 -17.69 -25.76 -31.54
N THR A 100 -16.35 -25.90 -31.47
CA THR A 100 -15.48 -25.79 -32.65
C THR A 100 -15.42 -27.05 -33.51
N GLU A 101 -15.76 -28.24 -33.00
CA GLU A 101 -15.86 -29.46 -33.82
C GLU A 101 -17.13 -29.52 -34.70
N THR A 102 -18.12 -28.64 -34.48
CA THR A 102 -19.32 -28.53 -35.34
C THR A 102 -19.29 -27.37 -36.35
N ALA A 103 -18.21 -26.60 -36.40
CA ALA A 103 -18.02 -25.47 -37.31
C ALA A 103 -17.13 -25.79 -38.53
N ASP A 104 -17.10 -27.04 -38.99
CA ASP A 104 -16.36 -27.42 -40.20
C ASP A 104 -17.21 -27.16 -41.45
N SER A 105 -17.40 -25.88 -41.82
CA SER A 105 -17.71 -25.39 -43.18
C SER A 105 -18.04 -23.89 -43.18
N GLN A 106 -17.04 -23.01 -43.19
CA GLN A 106 -17.09 -21.75 -43.94
C GLN A 106 -15.67 -21.20 -44.16
N PRO A 107 -15.41 -20.52 -45.30
CA PRO A 107 -14.06 -20.32 -45.82
C PRO A 107 -13.30 -19.26 -45.03
N ASP A 108 -11.97 -19.46 -44.99
CA ASP A 108 -10.93 -18.55 -44.49
C ASP A 108 -11.34 -17.07 -44.56
N VAL A 109 -11.68 -16.52 -43.41
CA VAL A 109 -11.46 -15.10 -43.15
C VAL A 109 -10.27 -15.04 -42.21
N GLU A 110 -9.13 -14.66 -42.77
CA GLU A 110 -7.93 -14.30 -42.02
C GLU A 110 -8.31 -13.38 -40.86
N THR A 111 -8.30 -13.89 -39.63
CA THR A 111 -8.38 -13.06 -38.43
C THR A 111 -7.01 -12.42 -38.23
N PRO A 112 -6.84 -11.10 -38.42
CA PRO A 112 -5.62 -10.47 -37.97
C PRO A 112 -5.64 -10.47 -36.44
N SER A 113 -4.79 -11.31 -35.86
CA SER A 113 -4.35 -11.21 -34.48
C SER A 113 -3.57 -9.90 -34.34
N ASP A 114 -4.29 -8.80 -34.15
CA ASP A 114 -3.74 -7.55 -33.67
C ASP A 114 -4.86 -6.75 -33.01
N ALA A 115 -5.17 -7.08 -31.75
CA ALA A 115 -5.85 -6.14 -30.86
C ALA A 115 -4.87 -5.04 -30.39
N SER A 116 -4.00 -4.56 -31.29
CA SER A 116 -3.49 -3.21 -31.22
C SER A 116 -4.68 -2.28 -31.41
N THR A 117 -5.17 -1.73 -30.30
CA THR A 117 -6.04 -0.55 -30.33
C THR A 117 -5.34 0.49 -31.21
N LEU A 118 -5.88 0.72 -32.41
CA LEU A 118 -5.35 1.64 -33.41
C LEU A 118 -4.99 2.98 -32.76
N GLY A 119 -3.68 3.22 -32.60
CA GLY A 119 -3.12 4.52 -32.22
C GLY A 119 -2.53 4.68 -30.82
N VAL A 120 -2.53 3.66 -29.95
CA VAL A 120 -1.91 3.77 -28.61
C VAL A 120 -0.60 2.99 -28.57
N GLU A 121 0.53 3.69 -28.36
CA GLU A 121 1.84 3.05 -28.20
C GLU A 121 1.82 1.99 -27.07
N PRO A 122 2.53 0.86 -27.22
CA PRO A 122 2.62 -0.15 -26.17
C PRO A 122 3.28 0.41 -24.90
N PRO A 123 2.94 -0.12 -23.71
CA PRO A 123 3.50 0.35 -22.46
C PRO A 123 4.99 0.02 -22.41
N GLN A 124 5.81 0.98 -21.99
CA GLN A 124 7.26 0.79 -21.89
C GLN A 124 7.73 0.48 -20.48
N THR A 125 6.89 0.68 -19.47
CA THR A 125 7.22 0.45 -18.06
C THR A 125 6.07 -0.23 -17.34
N PRO A 126 6.34 -1.03 -16.30
CA PRO A 126 5.30 -1.60 -15.44
C PRO A 126 4.35 -0.53 -14.85
N LEU A 127 4.83 0.69 -14.64
CA LEU A 127 3.99 1.80 -14.19
C LEU A 127 2.92 2.16 -15.23
N GLU A 128 3.24 2.08 -16.53
CA GLU A 128 2.27 2.30 -17.60
C GLU A 128 1.24 1.18 -17.68
N ASP A 129 1.60 -0.06 -17.35
CA ASP A 129 0.66 -1.19 -17.25
C ASP A 129 -0.34 -0.96 -16.10
N VAL A 130 0.16 -0.58 -14.93
CA VAL A 130 -0.67 -0.25 -13.76
C VAL A 130 -1.64 0.90 -14.07
N MET A 131 -1.21 1.88 -14.88
CA MET A 131 -2.06 2.97 -15.33
C MET A 131 -3.19 2.56 -16.29
N ARG A 132 -2.97 1.49 -17.06
CA ARG A 132 -3.94 0.96 -18.03
C ARG A 132 -5.00 0.07 -17.39
N VAL A 133 -4.80 -0.37 -16.15
CA VAL A 133 -5.81 -1.13 -15.39
C VAL A 133 -7.14 -0.36 -15.39
N PRO A 134 -8.24 -0.98 -15.88
CA PRO A 134 -9.57 -0.38 -15.87
C PRO A 134 -10.01 0.03 -14.47
N GLU A 135 -10.68 1.17 -14.33
CA GLU A 135 -11.06 1.77 -13.03
C GLU A 135 -11.84 0.80 -12.12
N HIS A 136 -12.69 -0.06 -12.69
CA HIS A 136 -13.46 -1.03 -11.91
C HIS A 136 -12.63 -2.19 -11.35
N LEU A 137 -11.42 -2.43 -11.86
CA LEU A 137 -10.51 -3.48 -11.38
C LEU A 137 -9.41 -2.93 -10.46
N VAL A 138 -9.31 -1.61 -10.29
CA VAL A 138 -8.24 -0.96 -9.53
C VAL A 138 -8.25 -1.40 -8.06
N GLU A 139 -9.42 -1.49 -7.44
CA GLU A 139 -9.55 -1.87 -6.03
C GLU A 139 -9.21 -3.34 -5.77
N GLU A 140 -9.53 -4.21 -6.72
CA GLU A 140 -9.33 -5.67 -6.63
C GLU A 140 -7.92 -6.10 -7.05
N SER A 141 -7.32 -5.40 -8.02
CA SER A 141 -6.06 -5.81 -8.66
C SER A 141 -4.83 -5.09 -8.13
N LEU A 142 -4.99 -3.94 -7.48
CA LEU A 142 -3.86 -3.10 -7.04
C LEU A 142 -3.89 -2.86 -5.54
N THR A 143 -2.72 -2.94 -4.92
CA THR A 143 -2.55 -2.52 -3.52
C THR A 143 -2.77 -1.02 -3.37
N ALA A 144 -3.18 -0.55 -2.18
CA ALA A 144 -3.45 0.88 -1.94
C ALA A 144 -2.28 1.80 -2.37
N ASN A 145 -1.02 1.38 -2.20
CA ASN A 145 0.12 2.20 -2.62
C ASN A 145 0.37 2.17 -4.14
N GLN A 146 0.04 1.07 -4.82
CA GLN A 146 0.03 1.01 -6.28
C GLN A 146 -1.10 1.88 -6.85
N GLN A 147 -2.28 1.90 -6.23
CA GLN A 147 -3.38 2.80 -6.60
C GLN A 147 -2.98 4.28 -6.46
N ARG A 148 -2.28 4.63 -5.37
CA ARG A 148 -1.71 5.97 -5.17
C ARG A 148 -0.65 6.33 -6.21
N ALA A 149 0.27 5.41 -6.49
CA ALA A 149 1.29 5.62 -7.52
C ALA A 149 0.64 5.81 -8.90
N ARG A 150 -0.37 4.99 -9.22
CA ARG A 150 -1.20 5.12 -10.43
C ARG A 150 -1.85 6.49 -10.52
N PHE A 151 -2.49 6.95 -9.44
CA PHE A 151 -3.15 8.25 -9.39
C PHE A 151 -2.18 9.40 -9.72
N ILE A 152 -1.00 9.40 -9.11
CA ILE A 152 0.03 10.41 -9.40
C ILE A 152 0.58 10.29 -10.82
N ALA A 153 0.86 9.06 -11.28
CA ALA A 153 1.47 8.82 -12.58
C ALA A 153 0.53 9.14 -13.75
N LYS A 154 -0.77 8.84 -13.59
CA LYS A 154 -1.84 9.14 -14.56
C LYS A 154 -1.86 10.63 -14.90
N ASP A 155 -1.84 11.48 -13.88
CA ASP A 155 -1.92 12.93 -14.05
C ASP A 155 -0.58 13.60 -13.73
N ALA A 156 0.54 12.92 -14.02
CA ALA A 156 1.88 13.42 -13.72
C ALA A 156 2.10 14.80 -14.35
N HIS A 157 1.54 15.08 -15.52
CA HIS A 157 1.65 16.38 -16.19
C HIS A 157 0.97 17.53 -15.43
N GLU A 158 -0.06 17.25 -14.63
CA GLU A 158 -0.81 18.26 -13.86
C GLU A 158 -0.10 18.63 -12.55
N TYR A 159 0.46 17.62 -11.87
CA TYR A 159 1.01 17.79 -10.51
C TYR A 159 2.52 18.08 -10.47
N THR A 160 3.23 17.90 -11.58
CA THR A 160 4.68 18.08 -11.66
C THR A 160 5.08 19.41 -12.31
N GLN A 161 6.28 19.89 -11.98
CA GLN A 161 6.88 21.10 -12.54
C GLN A 161 7.94 20.76 -13.58
N GLN A 162 8.03 21.55 -14.65
CA GLN A 162 9.05 21.35 -15.68
C GLN A 162 10.46 21.62 -15.13
N VAL A 163 11.38 20.70 -15.41
CA VAL A 163 12.81 20.80 -15.09
C VAL A 163 13.65 20.34 -16.29
N PRO A 164 14.95 20.65 -16.37
CA PRO A 164 15.79 20.21 -17.49
C PRO A 164 15.85 18.69 -17.70
N ALA A 165 15.61 17.90 -16.65
CA ALA A 165 15.61 16.44 -16.70
C ALA A 165 14.23 15.82 -17.02
N GLY A 166 13.20 16.64 -17.25
CA GLY A 166 11.82 16.21 -17.47
C GLY A 166 10.84 16.98 -16.61
N ARG A 167 10.05 16.28 -15.79
CA ARG A 167 9.14 16.90 -14.83
C ARG A 167 9.31 16.36 -13.43
N ALA A 168 9.30 17.24 -12.44
CA ALA A 168 9.61 16.90 -11.07
C ALA A 168 8.47 17.22 -10.10
N ILE A 169 8.29 16.37 -9.10
CA ILE A 169 7.40 16.61 -7.95
C ILE A 169 8.15 16.31 -6.65
N LYS A 170 8.04 17.21 -5.69
CA LYS A 170 8.64 17.08 -4.35
C LYS A 170 7.74 16.23 -3.45
N SER A 171 8.30 15.50 -2.49
CA SER A 171 7.53 14.67 -1.55
C SER A 171 6.44 15.44 -0.78
N SER A 172 6.68 16.70 -0.42
CA SER A 172 5.68 17.58 0.22
C SER A 172 4.53 17.99 -0.72
N ALA A 173 4.80 18.12 -2.01
CA ALA A 173 3.77 18.35 -3.03
C ALA A 173 2.99 17.06 -3.29
N LEU A 174 3.68 15.93 -3.38
CA LEU A 174 3.08 14.60 -3.55
C LEU A 174 2.12 14.29 -2.38
N ARG A 175 2.50 14.59 -1.13
CA ARG A 175 1.61 14.46 0.04
C ARG A 175 0.31 15.25 -0.13
N ARG A 176 0.41 16.51 -0.58
CA ARG A 176 -0.75 17.39 -0.78
C ARG A 176 -1.68 16.86 -1.85
N VAL A 177 -1.13 16.35 -2.95
CA VAL A 177 -1.89 15.78 -4.06
C VAL A 177 -2.61 14.50 -3.61
N LEU A 178 -1.94 13.59 -2.89
CA LEU A 178 -2.57 12.39 -2.36
C LEU A 178 -3.67 12.71 -1.34
N ALA A 179 -3.43 13.69 -0.45
CA ALA A 179 -4.43 14.09 0.53
C ALA A 179 -5.68 14.68 -0.12
N ALA A 180 -5.52 15.42 -1.22
CA ALA A 180 -6.64 15.96 -2.00
C ALA A 180 -7.39 14.87 -2.81
N GLY A 181 -6.71 13.78 -3.19
CA GLY A 181 -7.33 12.68 -3.94
C GLY A 181 -8.11 11.69 -3.09
N GLU A 182 -7.73 11.48 -1.82
CA GLU A 182 -8.35 10.49 -0.92
C GLU A 182 -9.24 11.10 0.17
N ASP A 183 -9.39 12.44 0.22
CA ASP A 183 -10.05 13.18 1.30
C ASP A 183 -9.59 12.71 2.71
N ALA A 184 -8.31 12.35 2.81
CA ALA A 184 -7.72 11.69 3.97
C ALA A 184 -6.38 12.30 4.37
N THR A 185 -5.99 12.09 5.64
CA THR A 185 -4.68 12.49 6.13
C THR A 185 -3.61 11.51 5.66
N ILE A 186 -2.67 11.99 4.84
CA ILE A 186 -1.57 11.18 4.31
C ILE A 186 -0.29 11.38 5.11
N TYR A 187 0.21 10.30 5.71
CA TYR A 187 1.44 10.29 6.50
C TYR A 187 2.70 10.34 5.63
N THR A 188 3.82 10.79 6.22
CA THR A 188 5.15 10.82 5.59
C THR A 188 5.59 9.46 5.06
N GLU A 189 5.34 8.39 5.84
CA GLU A 189 5.66 7.02 5.50
C GLU A 189 4.93 6.53 4.25
N THR A 190 3.64 6.85 4.12
CA THR A 190 2.84 6.52 2.92
C THR A 190 3.43 7.19 1.68
N VAL A 191 3.84 8.46 1.80
CA VAL A 191 4.49 9.18 0.70
C VAL A 191 5.81 8.52 0.30
N SER A 192 6.63 8.11 1.26
CA SER A 192 7.88 7.39 0.98
C SER A 192 7.61 6.11 0.21
N ARG A 193 6.65 5.28 0.65
CA ARG A 193 6.28 4.04 -0.04
C ARG A 193 5.77 4.30 -1.45
N VAL A 194 4.96 5.33 -1.66
CA VAL A 194 4.48 5.70 -3.01
C VAL A 194 5.64 6.14 -3.90
N ILE A 195 6.61 6.88 -3.38
CA ILE A 195 7.83 7.24 -4.11
C ILE A 195 8.62 5.98 -4.51
N ASP A 196 8.73 5.01 -3.60
CA ASP A 196 9.43 3.76 -3.88
C ASP A 196 8.72 2.95 -4.97
N PHE A 197 7.38 2.88 -4.95
CA PHE A 197 6.60 2.24 -6.02
C PHE A 197 6.74 2.97 -7.37
N LEU A 198 6.79 4.30 -7.37
CA LEU A 198 6.99 5.07 -8.59
C LEU A 198 8.37 4.81 -9.22
N ASP A 199 9.40 4.61 -8.40
CA ASP A 199 10.76 4.27 -8.87
C ASP A 199 10.84 2.82 -9.35
N GLU A 200 10.30 1.88 -8.58
CA GLU A 200 10.31 0.44 -8.90
C GLU A 200 9.54 0.15 -10.20
N LEU A 201 8.31 0.67 -10.31
CA LEU A 201 7.46 0.44 -11.48
C LEU A 201 7.87 1.33 -12.66
N GLY A 202 8.40 2.53 -12.39
CA GLY A 202 8.78 3.50 -13.40
C GLY A 202 10.13 3.19 -14.05
N GLN A 203 11.00 2.42 -13.39
CA GLN A 203 12.31 2.03 -13.92
C GLN A 203 13.07 3.25 -14.50
N GLU A 204 13.59 3.16 -15.72
CA GLU A 204 14.36 4.26 -16.34
C GLU A 204 13.53 5.54 -16.57
N ALA A 205 12.20 5.44 -16.60
CA ALA A 205 11.29 6.56 -16.83
C ALA A 205 11.10 7.46 -15.60
N VAL A 206 11.44 6.97 -14.40
CA VAL A 206 11.29 7.68 -13.13
C VAL A 206 12.62 7.66 -12.39
N LYS A 207 13.02 8.79 -11.81
CA LYS A 207 14.26 8.88 -11.02
C LYS A 207 14.00 9.60 -9.72
N ILE A 208 14.47 9.03 -8.63
CA ILE A 208 14.50 9.71 -7.34
C ILE A 208 15.76 10.57 -7.22
N ARG A 209 15.57 11.81 -6.79
CA ARG A 209 16.63 12.76 -6.44
C ARG A 209 16.39 13.31 -5.04
N GLU A 210 17.41 13.88 -4.44
CA GLU A 210 17.29 14.67 -3.22
C GLU A 210 17.43 16.15 -3.54
N SER A 211 16.59 16.97 -2.91
CA SER A 211 16.71 18.42 -2.97
C SER A 211 17.85 18.91 -2.08
N GLN A 212 18.26 20.16 -2.26
CA GLN A 212 19.26 20.81 -1.39
C GLN A 212 18.84 20.87 0.09
N GLN A 213 17.55 20.66 0.39
CA GLN A 213 16.97 20.64 1.74
C GLN A 213 16.77 19.22 2.28
N GLY A 214 17.30 18.18 1.61
CA GLY A 214 17.16 16.77 2.01
C GLY A 214 15.78 16.16 1.69
N GLU A 215 14.99 16.80 0.82
CA GLU A 215 13.66 16.33 0.46
C GLU A 215 13.74 15.40 -0.78
N ARG A 216 13.07 14.25 -0.74
CA ARG A 216 12.95 13.36 -1.91
C ARG A 216 12.12 14.02 -3.01
N VAL A 217 12.63 13.96 -4.24
CA VAL A 217 12.03 14.52 -5.46
C VAL A 217 11.94 13.41 -6.49
N VAL A 218 10.74 13.18 -7.00
CA VAL A 218 10.49 12.24 -8.10
C VAL A 218 10.58 13.01 -9.41
N VAL A 219 11.40 12.51 -10.35
CA VAL A 219 11.57 13.09 -11.67
C VAL A 219 11.11 12.10 -12.72
N PHE A 220 10.06 12.46 -13.45
CA PHE A 220 9.56 11.76 -14.62
C PHE A 220 10.26 12.26 -15.87
N THR A 221 10.67 11.36 -16.75
CA THR A 221 11.22 11.75 -18.06
C THR A 221 10.15 12.39 -18.94
N ASP A 222 10.53 13.32 -19.82
CA ASP A 222 9.57 13.92 -20.76
C ASP A 222 8.95 12.89 -21.71
N ALA A 223 9.70 11.83 -22.05
CA ALA A 223 9.20 10.74 -22.90
C ALA A 223 8.03 10.01 -22.24
N PHE A 224 8.16 9.68 -20.95
CA PHE A 224 7.09 9.07 -20.16
C PHE A 224 5.85 9.96 -20.11
N VAL A 225 6.02 11.24 -19.75
CA VAL A 225 4.88 12.16 -19.63
C VAL A 225 4.14 12.33 -20.96
N LYS A 226 4.87 12.39 -22.08
CA LYS A 226 4.26 12.45 -23.41
C LYS A 226 3.41 11.21 -23.72
N ARG A 227 3.89 10.01 -23.40
CA ARG A 227 3.13 8.76 -23.60
C ARG A 227 1.86 8.73 -22.74
N VAL A 228 1.97 9.14 -21.48
CA VAL A 228 0.84 9.22 -20.56
C VAL A 228 -0.24 10.17 -21.10
N VAL A 229 0.14 11.39 -21.48
CA VAL A 229 -0.79 12.38 -22.04
C VAL A 229 -1.40 11.90 -23.34
N ALA A 230 -0.62 11.25 -24.22
CA ALA A 230 -1.15 10.66 -25.45
C ALA A 230 -2.23 9.61 -25.12
N TYR A 231 -1.94 8.68 -24.22
CA TYR A 231 -2.88 7.64 -23.79
C TYR A 231 -4.19 8.23 -23.23
N GLN A 232 -4.11 9.24 -22.36
CA GLN A 232 -5.28 9.91 -21.81
C GLN A 232 -6.15 10.57 -22.88
N ASN A 233 -5.52 11.26 -23.84
CA ASN A 233 -6.22 11.90 -24.95
C ASN A 233 -6.93 10.88 -25.86
N HIS A 234 -6.30 9.72 -26.12
CA HIS A 234 -6.94 8.64 -26.88
C HIS A 234 -8.14 8.07 -26.14
N ARG A 235 -8.02 7.88 -24.82
CA ARG A 235 -9.11 7.38 -23.98
C ARG A 235 -10.30 8.34 -23.95
N GLN A 236 -10.07 9.65 -23.79
CA GLN A 236 -11.14 10.65 -23.77
C GLN A 236 -11.85 10.79 -25.13
N ARG A 237 -11.13 10.67 -26.25
CA ARG A 237 -11.70 10.75 -27.61
C ARG A 237 -12.61 9.56 -27.95
N ASN A 238 -12.33 8.38 -27.41
CA ASN A 238 -13.16 7.18 -27.64
C ASN A 238 -14.44 7.15 -26.78
N THR A 239 -14.61 8.09 -25.83
CA THR A 239 -15.82 8.19 -24.98
C THR A 239 -16.93 9.05 -25.58
N VAL A 240 -16.71 9.72 -26.73
CA VAL A 240 -17.69 10.66 -27.33
C VAL A 240 -18.32 10.09 -28.61
N VAL A 241 -18.97 8.91 -28.55
CA VAL A 241 -19.93 8.46 -29.59
C VAL A 241 -21.04 7.61 -28.97
N THR A 242 -21.82 8.17 -28.04
CA THR A 242 -23.19 7.70 -27.77
C THR A 242 -23.94 8.80 -27.04
N GLU A 243 -24.36 9.86 -27.75
CA GLU A 243 -25.56 10.64 -27.40
C GLU A 243 -25.78 11.75 -28.44
N GLY A 244 -26.82 11.59 -29.26
CA GLY A 244 -27.37 12.68 -30.06
C GLY A 244 -27.89 12.29 -31.43
N GLY A 245 -29.19 11.99 -31.52
CA GLY A 245 -29.95 12.31 -32.73
C GLY A 245 -30.80 11.20 -33.35
N VAL A 246 -31.77 10.64 -32.61
CA VAL A 246 -33.05 10.28 -33.24
C VAL A 246 -33.78 11.60 -33.49
N THR A 247 -33.93 11.98 -34.77
CA THR A 247 -35.00 12.87 -35.25
C THR A 247 -35.08 12.79 -36.77
N GLY A 248 -36.27 12.45 -37.29
CA GLY A 248 -36.69 12.74 -38.67
C GLY A 248 -37.11 11.51 -39.46
#